data_AF-A0A9D6YSC4-F1
#
_entry.id   AF-A0A9D6YSC4-F1
#
_cell.length_a   1.000
_cell.length_b   1.000
_cell.length_c   1.000
_cell.angle_alpha   90.00
_cell.angle_beta   90.00
_cell.angle_gamma   90.00
#
_symmetry.space_group_name_H-M   'P 1'
#
loop_
_entity.id
_entity.type
_entity.pdbx_description
1 polymer ?
#
loop_
_entity_poly.entity_id
_entity_poly.type
_entity_poly.pdbx_seq_one_letter_code
_entity_poly.pdbx_strand_id
1 'polypeptide(L)'
;MKGKLIILIAIIILGIGIGYMFGAKGIGFSKKGGIKWLSYNDGMETAKKEGKLVLINFVTHWCEWCKKMDEDTYSNEDVKNLIKNGFIPIKVDAEKQGEVSYKGRKMGYKELAV
;
A
#
# COMPACT_ATOMS: atom_id res chain seq x y z
N MET A 1 -14.43 19.53 -52.97
CA MET A 1 -13.26 18.71 -52.56
C MET A 1 -12.27 19.45 -51.67
N LYS A 2 -11.91 20.71 -51.96
CA LYS A 2 -10.96 21.51 -51.16
C LYS A 2 -11.42 21.78 -49.70
N GLY A 3 -12.72 22.00 -49.47
CA GLY A 3 -13.27 22.23 -48.12
C GLY A 3 -13.20 21.03 -47.17
N LYS A 4 -13.39 19.81 -47.67
CA LYS A 4 -13.25 18.58 -46.87
C LYS A 4 -11.80 18.35 -46.41
N LEU A 5 -10.83 18.75 -47.24
CA LEU A 5 -9.40 18.63 -46.94
C LEU A 5 -8.96 19.63 -45.85
N ILE A 6 -9.47 20.86 -45.88
CA ILE A 6 -9.18 21.88 -44.86
C ILE A 6 -9.76 21.47 -43.50
N ILE A 7 -10.97 20.90 -43.47
CA ILE A 7 -11.60 20.40 -42.25
C ILE A 7 -10.81 19.23 -41.65
N LEU A 8 -10.32 18.30 -42.49
CA LEU A 8 -9.49 17.18 -42.04
C LEU A 8 -8.15 17.65 -41.43
N ILE A 9 -7.50 18.63 -42.05
CA ILE A 9 -6.24 19.19 -41.53
C ILE A 9 -6.48 19.93 -40.21
N ALA A 10 -7.58 20.67 -40.07
CA ALA A 10 -7.94 21.35 -38.83
C ALA A 10 -8.19 20.35 -37.67
N ILE A 11 -8.85 19.22 -37.94
CA ILE A 11 -9.09 18.16 -36.95
C ILE A 11 -7.78 17.48 -36.52
N ILE A 12 -6.84 17.27 -37.45
CA ILE A 12 -5.53 16.69 -37.14
C ILE A 12 -4.70 17.65 -36.28
N ILE A 13 -4.71 18.95 -36.57
CA ILE A 13 -3.99 19.97 -35.79
C ILE A 13 -4.62 20.12 -34.38
N LEU A 14 -5.95 20.07 -34.27
CA LEU A 14 -6.65 20.04 -32.97
C LEU A 14 -6.32 18.77 -32.17
N GLY A 15 -6.26 17.60 -32.81
CA GLY A 15 -5.90 16.34 -32.16
C GLY A 15 -4.45 16.31 -31.66
N ILE A 16 -3.51 16.87 -32.43
CA ILE A 16 -2.10 16.97 -32.05
C ILE A 16 -1.91 18.00 -30.91
N GLY A 17 -2.63 19.13 -30.96
CA GLY A 17 -2.63 20.14 -29.89
C GLY A 17 -3.17 19.62 -28.56
N ILE A 18 -4.23 18.80 -28.61
CA ILE A 18 -4.74 18.06 -27.44
C ILE A 18 -3.69 17.05 -26.95
N GLY A 19 -3.06 16.29 -27.85
CA GLY A 19 -1.98 15.36 -27.49
C GLY A 19 -0.80 16.03 -26.79
N TYR A 20 -0.44 17.24 -27.19
CA TYR A 20 0.61 18.04 -26.52
C TYR A 20 0.15 18.60 -25.16
N MET A 21 -1.11 19.01 -25.00
CA MET A 21 -1.63 19.42 -23.68
C MET A 21 -1.79 18.25 -22.70
N PHE A 22 -2.08 17.04 -23.18
CA PHE A 22 -2.11 15.82 -22.37
C PHE A 22 -0.73 15.13 -22.24
N GLY A 23 0.32 15.68 -22.85
CA GLY A 23 1.63 15.05 -23.03
C GLY A 23 2.63 15.15 -21.88
N ALA A 24 2.29 15.68 -20.69
CA ALA A 24 3.25 15.75 -19.58
C ALA A 24 2.67 15.58 -18.16
N LYS A 25 1.39 15.26 -18.02
CA LYS A 25 0.85 14.77 -16.75
C LYS A 25 0.09 13.49 -17.04
N GLY A 26 0.84 12.38 -17.00
CA GLY A 26 0.25 11.05 -16.97
C GLY A 26 -0.85 11.08 -15.91
N ILE A 27 -2.06 10.72 -16.33
CA ILE A 27 -3.16 10.44 -15.43
C ILE A 27 -2.70 9.18 -14.69
N GLY A 28 -1.98 9.38 -13.60
CA GLY A 28 -1.52 8.31 -12.74
C GLY A 28 -2.78 7.74 -12.09
N PHE A 29 -3.35 6.70 -12.70
CA PHE A 29 -4.25 5.82 -11.99
C PHE A 29 -3.43 5.22 -10.86
N SER A 30 -3.47 5.85 -9.69
CA SER A 30 -2.95 5.26 -8.46
C SER A 30 -3.72 3.96 -8.28
N LYS A 31 -3.04 2.84 -8.54
CA LYS A 31 -3.59 1.52 -8.29
C LYS A 31 -3.93 1.49 -6.81
N LYS A 32 -5.23 1.55 -6.46
CA LYS A 32 -5.71 1.37 -5.08
C LYS A 32 -5.22 0.01 -4.59
N GLY A 33 -4.08 0.00 -3.92
CA GLY A 33 -3.43 -1.18 -3.37
C GLY A 33 -3.68 -1.22 -1.88
N GLY A 34 -3.82 -2.42 -1.31
CA GLY A 34 -3.86 -2.59 0.14
C GLY A 34 -2.49 -2.36 0.78
N ILE A 35 -2.46 -2.31 2.12
CA ILE A 35 -1.22 -2.31 2.89
C ILE A 35 -0.52 -3.67 2.67
N LYS A 36 0.76 -3.65 2.29
CA LYS A 36 1.58 -4.85 2.16
C LYS A 36 2.11 -5.26 3.52
N TRP A 37 1.28 -5.97 4.29
CA TRP A 37 1.66 -6.50 5.60
C TRP A 37 2.77 -7.54 5.49
N LEU A 38 3.79 -7.42 6.34
CA LEU A 38 4.88 -8.38 6.48
C LEU A 38 4.67 -9.29 7.68
N SER A 39 5.34 -10.46 7.66
CA SER A 39 5.49 -11.27 8.86
C SER A 39 6.37 -10.54 9.88
N TYR A 40 6.31 -10.97 11.15
CA TYR A 40 7.12 -10.34 12.19
C TYR A 40 8.62 -10.38 11.86
N ASN A 41 9.17 -11.55 11.52
CA ASN A 41 10.59 -11.69 11.25
C ASN A 41 11.02 -10.87 10.01
N ASP A 42 10.27 -10.97 8.90
CA ASP A 42 10.60 -10.25 7.66
C ASP A 42 10.50 -8.73 7.84
N GLY A 43 9.48 -8.28 8.60
CA GLY A 43 9.29 -6.87 8.89
C GLY A 43 10.38 -6.31 9.78
N MET A 44 10.80 -7.04 10.81
CA MET A 44 11.90 -6.61 11.67
C MET A 44 13.24 -6.57 10.92
N GLU A 45 13.49 -7.53 10.03
CA GLU A 45 14.67 -7.51 9.16
C GLU A 45 14.64 -6.31 8.21
N THR A 46 13.50 -6.08 7.56
CA THR A 46 13.30 -4.95 6.65
C THR A 46 13.45 -3.61 7.38
N ALA A 47 12.88 -3.47 8.57
CA ALA A 47 12.99 -2.26 9.38
C ALA A 47 14.43 -1.97 9.80
N LYS A 48 15.18 -3.00 10.18
CA LYS A 48 16.62 -2.86 10.48
C LYS A 48 17.42 -2.43 9.25
N LYS A 49 17.10 -3.00 8.08
CA LYS A 49 17.76 -2.67 6.80
C LYS A 49 17.45 -1.25 6.33
N GLU A 50 16.20 -0.82 6.44
CA GLU A 50 15.73 0.49 5.96
C GLU A 50 15.85 1.61 7.00
N GLY A 51 16.14 1.28 8.26
CA GLY A 51 16.20 2.26 9.35
C GLY A 51 14.86 2.94 9.65
N LYS A 52 13.74 2.26 9.34
CA LYS A 52 12.38 2.81 9.50
C LYS A 52 11.69 2.29 10.76
N LEU A 53 10.74 3.06 11.25
CA LEU A 53 9.84 2.64 12.33
C LEU A 53 8.92 1.51 11.88
N VAL A 54 8.51 0.69 12.84
CA VAL A 54 7.60 -0.45 12.61
C VAL A 54 6.21 -0.11 13.13
N LEU A 55 5.19 -0.41 12.34
CA LEU A 55 3.81 -0.47 12.79
C LEU A 55 3.42 -1.94 12.92
N ILE A 56 3.15 -2.42 14.14
CA ILE A 56 2.71 -3.80 14.38
C ILE A 56 1.21 -3.81 14.68
N ASN A 57 0.46 -4.58 13.91
CA ASN A 57 -0.96 -4.84 14.13
C ASN A 57 -1.13 -6.30 14.60
N PHE A 58 -1.46 -6.48 15.88
CA PHE A 58 -1.80 -7.78 16.43
C PHE A 58 -3.29 -8.07 16.23
N VAL A 59 -3.59 -9.24 15.69
CA VAL A 59 -4.96 -9.66 15.36
C VAL A 59 -5.19 -11.11 15.75
N THR A 60 -6.46 -11.50 15.81
CA THR A 60 -6.89 -12.91 15.83
C THR A 60 -8.06 -13.07 14.86
N HIS A 61 -8.34 -14.30 14.42
CA HIS A 61 -9.40 -14.56 13.45
C HIS A 61 -10.82 -14.20 13.96
N TRP A 62 -11.04 -14.31 15.27
CA TRP A 62 -12.32 -14.02 15.92
C TRP A 62 -12.45 -12.56 16.39
N CYS A 63 -11.41 -11.74 16.23
CA CYS A 63 -11.43 -10.35 16.69
C CYS A 63 -12.26 -9.45 15.76
N GLU A 64 -13.49 -9.14 16.17
CA GLU A 64 -14.40 -8.29 15.38
C GLU A 64 -13.90 -6.85 15.25
N TRP A 65 -13.32 -6.30 16.32
CA TRP A 65 -12.73 -4.96 16.29
C TRP A 65 -11.54 -4.85 15.34
N CYS A 66 -10.77 -5.94 15.17
CA CYS A 66 -9.67 -5.99 14.23
C CYS A 66 -10.18 -5.91 12.79
N LYS A 67 -11.29 -6.60 12.48
CA LYS A 67 -11.96 -6.50 11.17
C LYS A 67 -12.49 -5.10 10.94
N LYS A 68 -13.16 -4.51 11.93
CA LYS A 68 -13.63 -3.13 11.85
C LYS A 68 -12.49 -2.13 11.63
N MET A 69 -11.33 -2.34 12.26
CA MET A 69 -10.15 -1.52 11.99
C MET A 69 -9.61 -1.71 10.56
N ASP A 70 -9.61 -2.95 10.04
CA ASP A 70 -9.25 -3.22 8.64
C ASP A 70 -10.22 -2.50 7.67
N GLU A 71 -11.52 -2.46 7.99
CA GLU A 71 -12.59 -1.84 7.19
C GLU A 71 -12.64 -0.32 7.28
N ASP A 72 -12.55 0.27 8.47
CA ASP A 72 -12.74 1.71 8.68
C ASP A 72 -11.43 2.50 8.58
N THR A 73 -10.32 1.90 9.04
CA THR A 73 -9.04 2.59 9.20
C THR A 73 -8.05 2.18 8.12
N TYR A 74 -7.73 0.89 7.97
CA TYR A 74 -6.71 0.46 7.02
C TYR A 74 -7.19 0.42 5.56
N SER A 75 -8.50 0.55 5.33
CA SER A 75 -9.08 0.76 4.00
C SER A 75 -8.97 2.22 3.52
N ASN A 76 -8.82 3.17 4.45
CA ASN A 76 -8.72 4.59 4.14
C ASN A 76 -7.40 4.90 3.39
N GLU A 77 -7.49 5.60 2.26
CA GLU A 77 -6.33 5.85 1.38
C GLU A 77 -5.27 6.74 2.03
N ASP A 78 -5.65 7.72 2.86
CA ASP A 78 -4.70 8.59 3.55
C ASP A 78 -3.92 7.80 4.61
N VAL A 79 -4.60 6.89 5.32
CA VAL A 79 -3.96 5.97 6.28
C VAL A 79 -3.01 5.02 5.56
N LYS A 80 -3.41 4.43 4.43
CA LYS A 80 -2.52 3.58 3.62
C LYS A 80 -1.27 4.33 3.17
N ASN A 81 -1.43 5.57 2.71
CA ASN A 81 -0.32 6.39 2.27
C ASN A 81 0.61 6.75 3.43
N LEU A 82 0.06 7.11 4.59
CA LEU A 82 0.83 7.37 5.80
C LEU A 82 1.67 6.15 6.19
N ILE A 83 1.05 4.97 6.23
CA ILE A 83 1.71 3.71 6.59
C ILE A 83 2.80 3.36 5.58
N LYS A 84 2.48 3.39 4.29
CA LYS A 84 3.41 3.06 3.21
C LYS A 84 4.65 3.96 3.20
N ASN A 85 4.47 5.23 3.51
CA ASN A 85 5.56 6.21 3.45
C ASN A 85 6.38 6.27 4.74
N GLY A 86 5.75 6.04 5.90
CA GLY A 86 6.38 6.24 7.21
C GLY A 86 6.88 4.97 7.90
N PHE A 87 6.34 3.79 7.57
CA PHE A 87 6.47 2.61 8.43
C PHE A 87 6.77 1.34 7.65
N ILE A 88 7.34 0.35 8.35
CA ILE A 88 7.29 -1.05 7.96
C ILE A 88 6.06 -1.68 8.62
N PRO A 89 5.00 -2.00 7.85
CA PRO A 89 3.78 -2.59 8.40
C PRO A 89 3.94 -4.10 8.62
N ILE A 90 3.69 -4.54 9.85
CA ILE A 90 3.71 -5.94 10.27
C ILE A 90 2.32 -6.32 10.77
N LYS A 91 1.79 -7.46 10.31
CA LYS A 91 0.56 -8.05 10.86
C LYS A 91 0.90 -9.38 11.54
N VAL A 92 0.50 -9.50 12.79
CA VAL A 92 0.78 -10.68 13.63
C VAL A 92 -0.54 -11.30 14.03
N ASP A 93 -0.76 -12.55 13.65
CA ASP A 93 -1.83 -13.35 14.23
C ASP A 93 -1.34 -13.91 15.57
N ALA A 94 -1.94 -13.43 16.67
CA ALA A 94 -1.54 -13.78 18.03
C ALA A 94 -1.87 -15.23 18.42
N GLU A 95 -2.72 -15.93 17.65
CA GLU A 95 -3.07 -17.34 17.89
C GLU A 95 -2.37 -18.30 16.93
N LYS A 96 -1.60 -17.76 15.97
CA LYS A 96 -0.83 -18.57 15.04
C LYS A 96 0.14 -19.48 15.79
N GLN A 97 0.18 -20.74 15.39
CA GLN A 97 1.21 -21.67 15.86
C GLN A 97 2.57 -21.38 15.23
N GLY A 98 3.63 -21.58 16.01
CA GLY A 98 5.01 -21.36 15.60
C GLY A 98 5.69 -20.27 16.42
N GLU A 99 6.85 -19.83 15.94
CA GLU A 99 7.74 -18.96 16.70
C GLU A 99 8.19 -17.74 15.88
N VAL A 100 8.59 -16.71 16.60
CA VAL A 100 9.28 -15.52 16.09
C VAL A 100 10.64 -15.35 16.77
N SER A 101 11.54 -14.59 16.15
CA SER A 101 12.82 -14.20 16.75
C SER A 101 12.70 -12.82 17.41
N TYR A 102 12.63 -12.79 18.73
CA TYR A 102 12.55 -11.55 19.50
C TYR A 102 13.80 -11.39 20.38
N LYS A 103 14.61 -10.36 20.10
CA LYS A 103 15.83 -10.03 20.86
C LYS A 103 16.77 -11.24 21.03
N GLY A 104 16.93 -12.05 19.99
CA GLY A 104 17.80 -13.23 20.00
C GLY A 104 17.20 -14.46 20.69
N ARG A 105 15.93 -14.42 21.10
CA ARG A 105 15.20 -15.56 21.67
C ARG A 105 14.08 -15.97 20.72
N LYS A 106 13.77 -17.27 20.69
CA LYS A 106 12.55 -17.76 20.04
C LYS A 106 11.40 -17.67 21.03
N MET A 107 10.25 -17.18 20.58
CA MET A 107 9.03 -17.11 21.37
C MET A 107 7.80 -17.35 20.51
N GLY A 108 6.73 -17.84 21.13
CA GLY A 108 5.46 -18.06 20.43
C GLY A 108 4.79 -16.76 20.01
N TYR A 109 3.94 -16.81 18.98
CA TYR A 109 3.14 -15.65 18.55
C TYR A 109 2.24 -15.11 19.67
N LYS A 110 1.69 -15.99 20.50
CA LYS A 110 0.89 -15.61 21.67
C LYS A 110 1.71 -14.89 22.74
N GLU A 111 2.94 -15.35 22.99
CA GLU A 111 3.84 -14.73 23.96
C GLU A 111 4.31 -13.35 23.48
N LEU A 112 4.53 -13.18 22.17
CA LEU A 112 4.91 -11.90 21.58
C LEU A 112 3.84 -10.81 21.77
N ALA A 113 2.57 -11.20 21.88
CA ALA A 113 1.42 -10.29 21.96
C ALA A 113 1.07 -9.86 23.40
N VAL A 114 1.88 -10.23 24.40
CA VAL A 114 1.66 -9.98 25.84
C VAL A 114 2.85 -9.22 26.42
#